data_AF-A0A166GMP0-F1
#
_entry.id   AF-A0A166GMP0-F1
#
_cell.length_a   1.000
_cell.length_b   1.000
_cell.length_c   1.000
_cell.angle_alpha   90.00
_cell.angle_beta   90.00
_cell.angle_gamma   90.00
#
_symmetry.space_group_name_H-M   'P 1'
#
loop_
_entity.id
_entity.type
_entity.pdbx_description
1 polymer ?
#
loop_
_entity_poly.entity_id
_entity_poly.type
_entity_poly.pdbx_seq_one_letter_code
_entity_poly.pdbx_strand_id
1 'polypeptide(L)'
;YGVAVLFSNQVMSNPDASAGPYASNEKKPIGGNILAHASTTRLQLRKGRANTRLCKIYDSPCLPESETTFAILQSGIGDPEEE
;
A
#
# COMPACT_ATOMS: atom_id res chain seq x y z
N TYR A 1 -9.13 -25.56 4.22
CA TYR A 1 -7.66 -25.43 4.15
C TYR A 1 -7.08 -24.49 5.20
N GLY A 2 -7.76 -23.42 5.62
CA GLY A 2 -7.28 -22.60 6.75
C GLY A 2 -5.93 -21.91 6.49
N VAL A 3 -5.62 -21.63 5.22
CA VAL A 3 -4.36 -21.01 4.80
C VAL A 3 -4.54 -19.51 4.63
N ALA A 4 -3.50 -18.74 4.96
CA ALA A 4 -3.44 -17.33 4.60
C ALA A 4 -3.11 -17.17 3.12
N VAL A 5 -3.80 -16.25 2.45
CA VAL A 5 -3.56 -15.93 1.03
C VAL A 5 -3.11 -14.48 0.93
N LEU A 6 -1.89 -14.27 0.45
CA LEU A 6 -1.34 -12.97 0.14
C LEU A 6 -1.06 -12.89 -1.36
N PHE A 7 -1.35 -11.74 -1.97
CA PHE A 7 -1.02 -11.47 -3.35
C PHE A 7 -0.52 -10.03 -3.50
N SER A 8 0.38 -9.81 -4.45
CA SER A 8 0.81 -8.47 -4.85
C SER A 8 -0.13 -7.91 -5.90
N ASN A 9 -0.34 -6.59 -5.89
CA ASN A 9 -1.06 -5.91 -6.95
C ASN A 9 -0.24 -4.74 -7.52
N GLN A 10 -0.45 -4.44 -8.80
CA GLN A 10 0.14 -3.30 -9.47
C GLN A 10 -0.78 -2.08 -9.39
N VAL A 11 -0.21 -0.90 -9.65
CA VAL A 11 -0.94 0.37 -9.69
C VAL A 11 -0.76 1.02 -11.05
N MET A 12 -1.75 1.80 -11.46
CA MET A 12 -1.72 2.62 -12.67
C MET A 12 -1.96 4.08 -12.33
N SER A 13 -1.47 4.99 -13.19
CA SER A 13 -1.82 6.41 -13.10
C SER A 13 -3.30 6.62 -13.40
N ASN A 14 -3.87 7.66 -12.81
CA ASN A 14 -5.21 8.13 -13.14
C ASN A 14 -5.11 9.45 -13.94
N PRO A 15 -5.04 9.41 -15.28
CA PRO A 15 -4.84 10.61 -16.11
C PRO A 15 -6.04 11.58 -16.05
N ASP A 16 -7.22 11.08 -15.67
CA ASP A 16 -8.45 11.86 -15.56
C ASP A 16 -8.56 12.64 -14.23
N ALA A 17 -7.67 12.38 -13.27
CA ALA A 17 -7.60 13.16 -12.04
C ALA A 17 -7.17 14.59 -12.41
N SER A 18 -8.00 15.57 -12.05
CA SER A 18 -7.84 16.97 -12.46
C SER A 18 -6.40 17.45 -12.26
N ALA A 19 -5.77 17.98 -13.32
CA ALA A 19 -4.39 18.46 -13.33
C ALA A 19 -4.22 19.81 -12.60
N GLY A 20 -4.71 19.90 -11.36
CA GLY A 20 -4.46 21.04 -10.49
C GLY A 20 -3.03 21.01 -9.92
N PRO A 21 -2.49 22.15 -9.45
CA PRO A 21 -1.17 22.22 -8.80
C PRO A 21 -1.04 21.37 -7.52
N TYR A 22 -2.15 20.81 -7.03
CA TYR A 22 -2.24 19.90 -5.88
C TYR A 22 -2.66 18.48 -6.25
N ALA A 23 -2.69 18.16 -7.55
CA ALA A 23 -3.01 16.82 -8.03
C ALA A 23 -1.83 15.89 -7.77
N SER A 24 -1.73 15.40 -6.53
CA SER A 24 -0.89 14.26 -6.21
C SER A 24 -1.25 13.17 -7.20
N ASN A 25 -0.27 12.69 -7.97
CA ASN A 25 -0.43 11.64 -8.96
C ASN A 25 -1.09 10.41 -8.30
N GLU A 26 -2.41 10.32 -8.39
CA GLU A 26 -3.21 9.39 -7.61
C GLU A 26 -3.10 8.02 -8.27
N LYS A 27 -2.20 7.20 -7.73
CA LYS A 27 -1.98 5.84 -8.20
C LYS A 27 -3.13 4.96 -7.72
N LYS A 28 -3.94 4.46 -8.66
CA LYS A 28 -5.06 3.55 -8.37
C LYS A 28 -4.63 2.08 -8.52
N PRO A 29 -5.07 1.18 -7.63
CA PRO A 29 -4.83 -0.25 -7.80
C PRO A 29 -5.60 -0.79 -9.01
N ILE A 30 -4.99 -1.72 -9.76
CA ILE A 30 -5.67 -2.39 -10.87
C ILE A 30 -6.67 -3.44 -10.36
N GLY A 31 -7.61 -3.87 -11.21
CA GLY A 31 -8.61 -4.90 -10.88
C GLY A 31 -9.98 -4.38 -10.44
N GLY A 32 -10.12 -3.05 -10.23
CA GLY A 32 -11.39 -2.39 -9.96
C GLY A 32 -12.17 -2.99 -8.78
N ASN A 33 -13.50 -2.96 -8.89
CA ASN A 33 -14.40 -3.45 -7.82
C ASN A 33 -14.23 -4.95 -7.54
N ILE A 34 -13.89 -5.75 -8.55
CA ILE A 34 -13.73 -7.21 -8.39
C ILE A 34 -12.64 -7.48 -7.35
N LEU A 35 -11.46 -6.90 -7.53
CA LEU A 35 -10.36 -7.13 -6.59
C LEU A 35 -10.59 -6.41 -5.25
N ALA A 36 -11.26 -5.25 -5.27
CA ALA A 36 -11.62 -4.53 -4.06
C ALA A 36 -12.54 -5.35 -3.14
N HIS A 37 -13.51 -6.09 -3.69
CA HIS A 37 -14.41 -6.94 -2.91
C HIS A 37 -13.84 -8.33 -2.59
N ALA A 38 -13.00 -8.88 -3.47
CA ALA A 38 -12.41 -10.20 -3.27
C ALA A 38 -11.34 -10.23 -2.16
N SER A 39 -10.76 -9.08 -1.83
CA SER A 39 -9.73 -8.97 -0.80
C SER A 39 -10.28 -8.47 0.52
N THR A 40 -9.91 -9.14 1.61
CA THR A 40 -10.38 -8.78 2.96
C THR A 40 -9.56 -7.64 3.58
N THR A 41 -8.25 -7.61 3.34
CA THR A 41 -7.36 -6.56 3.84
C THR A 41 -6.44 -6.13 2.72
N ARG A 42 -6.35 -4.82 2.50
CA ARG A 42 -5.52 -4.22 1.46
C ARG A 42 -4.51 -3.27 2.09
N LEU A 43 -3.25 -3.48 1.73
CA LEU A 43 -2.13 -2.65 2.19
C LEU A 43 -1.55 -1.88 1.02
N GLN A 44 -1.40 -0.56 1.19
CA GLN A 44 -0.73 0.29 0.23
C GLN A 44 0.71 0.55 0.69
N LEU A 45 1.67 0.12 -0.12
CA LEU A 45 3.09 0.32 0.14
C LEU A 45 3.61 1.53 -0.63
N ARG A 46 4.31 2.42 0.05
CA ARG A 46 4.94 3.61 -0.54
C ARG A 46 6.43 3.64 -0.22
N LYS A 47 7.22 4.20 -1.14
CA LYS A 47 8.66 4.37 -0.94
C LYS A 47 8.89 5.56 0.02
N GLY A 48 9.61 5.34 1.11
CA GLY A 48 10.09 6.38 2.02
C GLY A 48 11.47 6.89 1.64
N ARG A 49 12.17 7.51 2.60
CA ARG A 49 13.57 7.95 2.45
C ARG A 49 14.51 6.73 2.56
N ALA A 50 15.55 6.68 1.73
CA ALA A 50 16.54 5.60 1.76
C ALA A 50 15.91 4.18 1.69
N ASN A 51 16.19 3.32 2.67
CA ASN A 51 15.67 1.96 2.78
C ASN A 51 14.30 1.87 3.47
N THR A 52 13.76 2.98 3.98
CA THR A 52 12.44 3.00 4.63
C THR A 52 11.28 2.92 3.62
N ARG A 53 10.17 2.38 4.07
CA ARG A 53 8.91 2.18 3.33
C ARG A 53 7.76 2.50 4.28
N LEU A 54 6.69 3.03 3.72
CA LEU A 54 5.47 3.29 4.46
C LEU A 54 4.43 2.25 4.04
N CYS A 55 3.76 1.65 5.02
CA CYS A 55 2.64 0.73 4.82
C CYS A 55 1.40 1.39 5.41
N LYS A 56 0.42 1.66 4.56
CA LYS A 56 -0.88 2.17 4.95
C LYS A 56 -1.94 1.09 4.79
N ILE A 57 -2.78 0.92 5.80
CA ILE A 57 -4.01 0.12 5.66
C ILE A 57 -4.93 0.89 4.72
N TYR A 58 -5.08 0.38 3.50
CA TYR A 58 -5.95 0.97 2.49
C TYR A 58 -7.41 0.64 2.80
N ASP A 59 -7.67 -0.60 3.23
CA ASP A 59 -9.00 -1.08 3.62
C ASP A 59 -8.89 -2.36 4.44
N SER A 60 -9.76 -2.51 5.44
CA SER A 60 -9.91 -3.71 6.27
C SER A 60 -11.20 -3.63 7.07
N PRO A 61 -11.96 -4.74 7.24
CA PRO A 61 -13.21 -4.73 8.00
C PRO A 61 -13.00 -4.56 9.51
N CYS A 62 -11.80 -4.87 10.03
CA CYS A 62 -11.53 -4.93 11.47
C CYS A 62 -10.37 -4.03 11.93
N LEU A 63 -9.71 -3.32 11.02
CA LEU A 63 -8.59 -2.43 11.34
C LEU A 63 -8.89 -1.02 10.87
N PRO A 64 -8.66 0.00 11.71
CA PRO A 64 -8.80 1.38 11.27
C PRO A 64 -7.70 1.74 10.26
N GLU A 65 -8.00 2.74 9.43
CA GLU A 65 -7.01 3.36 8.55
C GLU A 65 -5.85 3.90 9.38
N SER A 66 -4.66 3.35 9.16
CA SER A 66 -3.45 3.71 9.87
C SER A 66 -2.23 3.50 8.96
N GLU A 67 -1.14 4.16 9.28
CA GLU A 67 0.12 4.08 8.54
C GLU A 67 1.26 3.78 9.50
N THR A 68 2.21 2.95 9.06
CA THR A 68 3.43 2.63 9.80
C THR A 68 4.63 2.66 8.86
N THR A 69 5.82 2.85 9.43
CA THR A 69 7.09 2.83 8.69
C THR A 69 7.83 1.54 8.99
N PHE A 70 8.43 0.94 7.96
CA PHE A 70 9.31 -0.22 8.06
C PHE A 70 10.54 -0.01 7.18
N ALA A 71 11.57 -0.83 7.35
CA ALA A 71 12.75 -0.82 6.51
C ALA A 71 12.94 -2.15 5.77
N ILE A 72 13.57 -2.07 4.59
CA ILE A 72 14.10 -3.24 3.90
C ILE A 72 15.58 -3.34 4.24
N LEU A 73 15.92 -4.32 5.07
CA LEU A 73 17.25 -4.64 5.55
C LEU A 73 17.83 -5.84 4.79
N GLN A 74 19.11 -6.11 4.98
CA GLN A 74 19.76 -7.27 4.38
C GLN A 74 19.18 -8.61 4.89
N SER A 75 18.61 -8.60 6.10
CA SER A 75 17.90 -9.72 6.73
C SER A 75 16.41 -9.82 6.34
N GLY A 76 15.89 -8.88 5.55
CA GLY A 76 14.47 -8.83 5.16
C GLY A 76 13.74 -7.58 5.66
N ILE A 77 12.44 -7.70 5.91
CA ILE A 77 11.63 -6.59 6.46
C ILE A 77 11.86 -6.50 7.98
N GLY A 78 12.11 -5.30 8.48
CA GLY A 78 12.28 -5.04 9.90
C GLY A 78 11.94 -3.61 10.27
N ASP A 79 12.17 -3.27 11.54
CA ASP A 79 12.02 -1.92 12.03
C ASP A 79 13.10 -1.00 11.42
N PRO A 80 12.78 0.27 11.13
CA PRO A 80 13.79 1.23 10.73
C PRO A 80 14.81 1.40 11.86
N GLU A 81 16.09 1.55 11.50
CA GLU A 81 17.10 1.97 12.48
C GLU A 81 16.68 3.34 13.05
N GLU A 82 16.66 3.46 14.38
CA GLU A 82 16.41 4.74 15.04
C GLU A 82 17.56 5.70 14.69
N GLU A 83 17.25 6.88 14.13
CA GLU A 83 18.20 8.00 14.09
C GLU A 83 18.37 8.61 15.49
#